data_AF-A0A977KZK3-F1
#
_entry.id   AF-A0A977KZK3-F1
#
_cell.length_a   1.000
_cell.length_b   1.000
_cell.length_c   1.000
_cell.angle_alpha   90.00
_cell.angle_beta   90.00
_cell.angle_gamma   90.00
#
_symmetry.space_group_name_H-M   'P 1'
#
loop_
_entity.id
_entity.type
_entity.pdbx_description
1 polymer ?
#
loop_
_entity_poly.entity_id
_entity_poly.type
_entity_poly.pdbx_seq_one_letter_code
_entity_poly.pdbx_strand_id
1 'polypeptide(L)'
;MLFCEVLNIKGAVVTLDAMGTQTEIAKQIKQGEGDYVLALKGNQGKLNEQVRDWFKQAEAQNWQGIEYSYHEKTEKGHYRLDNRQVWTVSVNQLPPLHRQNQWLGLATVVMVKSKPQFGHKTTETFRYYISSLPTDAERHSHVIRSHWSIENSLH
;
A
#
# COMPACT_ATOMS: atom_id res chain seq x y z
N MET A 1 -9.93 19.83 -17.19
CA MET A 1 -11.25 19.18 -17.43
C MET A 1 -11.01 17.68 -17.41
N LEU A 2 -11.20 17.04 -16.26
CA LEU A 2 -12.45 16.45 -15.75
C LEU A 2 -12.37 14.92 -15.96
N PHE A 3 -11.71 14.22 -15.03
CA PHE A 3 -11.57 12.75 -15.04
C PHE A 3 -12.55 12.07 -14.05
N CYS A 4 -13.48 12.81 -13.45
CA CYS A 4 -14.28 12.33 -12.31
C CYS A 4 -15.78 12.62 -12.40
N GLU A 5 -16.36 12.72 -13.59
CA GLU A 5 -17.83 12.68 -13.70
C GLU A 5 -18.27 11.22 -13.91
N VAL A 6 -18.86 10.66 -12.84
CA VAL A 6 -19.66 9.42 -12.83
C VAL A 6 -18.90 8.08 -12.88
N LEU A 7 -17.90 7.90 -12.01
CA LEU A 7 -17.63 6.55 -11.48
C LEU A 7 -18.36 6.42 -10.15
N ASN A 8 -19.31 5.49 -10.06
CA ASN A 8 -19.98 5.12 -8.81
C ASN A 8 -18.95 4.44 -7.88
N ILE A 9 -18.10 5.23 -7.24
CA ILE A 9 -16.99 4.78 -6.39
C ILE A 9 -17.44 4.44 -4.96
N LYS A 10 -18.73 4.50 -4.67
CA LYS A 10 -19.28 4.18 -3.36
C LYS A 10 -18.96 2.72 -3.01
N GLY A 11 -18.17 2.53 -1.95
CA GLY A 11 -17.68 1.21 -1.52
C GLY A 11 -16.58 0.60 -2.41
N ALA A 12 -16.13 1.31 -3.45
CA ALA A 12 -15.01 0.88 -4.28
C ALA A 12 -13.67 1.23 -3.62
N VAL A 13 -12.65 0.40 -3.86
CA VAL A 13 -11.27 0.70 -3.45
C VAL A 13 -10.47 1.13 -4.66
N VAL A 14 -10.03 2.38 -4.65
CA VAL A 14 -9.23 2.97 -5.72
C VAL A 14 -7.74 2.76 -5.41
N THR A 15 -7.05 2.14 -6.35
CA THR A 15 -5.61 1.88 -6.29
C THR A 15 -4.88 2.70 -7.33
N LEU A 16 -3.87 3.45 -6.93
CA LEU A 16 -3.05 4.28 -7.82
C LEU A 16 -1.71 4.59 -7.17
N ASP A 17 -0.75 5.03 -7.98
CA ASP A 17 0.54 5.49 -7.49
C ASP A 17 0.44 6.88 -6.85
N ALA A 18 0.75 6.97 -5.56
CA ALA A 18 0.90 8.24 -4.87
C ALA A 18 2.16 8.99 -5.36
N MET A 19 1.92 10.03 -6.17
CA MET A 19 2.84 11.13 -6.36
C MET A 19 2.36 12.34 -5.53
N GLY A 20 3.27 13.20 -5.08
CA GLY A 20 3.02 14.25 -4.08
C GLY A 20 1.92 15.27 -4.38
N THR A 21 1.34 15.23 -5.59
CA THR A 21 0.24 16.06 -6.09
C THR A 21 -1.15 15.39 -6.02
N GLN A 22 -1.26 14.13 -5.59
CA GLN A 22 -2.52 13.36 -5.68
C GLN A 22 -3.36 13.35 -4.39
N THR A 23 -3.08 14.24 -3.44
CA THR A 23 -3.88 14.39 -2.21
C THR A 23 -5.31 14.83 -2.50
N GLU A 24 -5.54 15.60 -3.57
CA GLU A 24 -6.88 15.98 -4.02
C GLU A 24 -7.69 14.78 -4.51
N ILE A 25 -7.04 13.81 -5.17
CA ILE A 25 -7.70 12.58 -5.62
C ILE A 25 -8.13 11.75 -4.42
N ALA A 26 -7.27 11.61 -3.39
CA ALA A 26 -7.65 10.93 -2.15
C ALA A 26 -8.86 11.58 -1.46
N LYS A 27 -8.95 12.92 -1.48
CA LYS A 27 -10.12 13.65 -0.96
C LYS A 27 -11.38 13.37 -1.77
N GLN A 28 -11.29 13.44 -3.11
CA GLN A 28 -12.43 13.14 -3.99
C GLN A 28 -12.94 11.71 -3.79
N ILE A 29 -12.03 10.73 -3.64
CA ILE A 29 -12.38 9.34 -3.38
C ILE A 29 -13.19 9.21 -2.09
N LYS A 30 -12.71 9.80 -0.98
CA LYS A 30 -13.43 9.76 0.29
C LYS A 30 -14.76 10.52 0.26
N GLN A 31 -14.82 11.64 -0.45
CA GLN A 31 -16.05 12.42 -0.62
C GLN A 31 -17.11 11.64 -1.40
N GLY A 32 -16.70 10.80 -2.36
CA GLY A 32 -17.58 9.86 -3.05
C GLY A 32 -17.88 8.57 -2.29
N GLU A 33 -17.63 8.51 -0.97
CA GLU A 33 -17.81 7.32 -0.13
C GLU A 33 -17.00 6.08 -0.59
N GLY A 34 -15.91 6.30 -1.32
CA GLY A 34 -14.94 5.27 -1.68
C GLY A 34 -13.81 5.15 -0.65
N ASP A 35 -12.94 4.17 -0.88
CA ASP A 35 -11.70 3.98 -0.17
C ASP A 35 -10.51 3.97 -1.13
N TYR A 36 -9.31 4.19 -0.60
CA TYR A 36 -8.11 4.18 -1.42
C TYR A 36 -6.99 3.34 -0.82
N VAL A 37 -6.14 2.79 -1.69
CA VAL A 37 -4.85 2.19 -1.34
C VAL A 37 -3.82 2.74 -2.33
N LEU A 38 -2.96 3.65 -1.87
CA LEU A 38 -2.06 4.40 -2.75
C LEU A 38 -0.60 3.99 -2.56
N ALA A 39 0.07 3.65 -3.65
CA ALA A 39 1.46 3.21 -3.62
C ALA A 39 2.42 4.40 -3.47
N LEU A 40 3.23 4.42 -2.42
CA LEU A 40 4.23 5.45 -2.22
C LEU A 40 5.42 5.20 -3.15
N LYS A 41 5.68 6.09 -4.12
CA LYS A 41 6.86 5.99 -5.01
C LYS A 41 8.15 6.49 -4.33
N GLY A 42 9.21 5.68 -4.44
CA GLY A 42 10.45 5.81 -3.67
C GLY A 42 11.44 6.90 -4.09
N ASN A 43 11.08 7.84 -4.97
CA ASN A 43 12.05 8.82 -5.50
C ASN A 43 11.73 10.29 -5.22
N GLN A 44 10.56 10.65 -4.65
CA GLN A 44 10.14 12.07 -4.58
C GLN A 44 9.23 12.48 -3.40
N GLY A 45 9.28 11.84 -2.21
CA GLY A 45 8.41 12.27 -1.11
C GLY A 45 8.83 11.90 0.31
N LYS A 46 8.90 12.90 1.18
CA LYS A 46 9.12 12.78 2.64
C LYS A 46 8.22 11.74 3.31
N LEU A 47 6.99 11.57 2.82
CA LEU A 47 6.04 10.58 3.31
C LEU A 47 6.52 9.13 3.06
N ASN A 48 7.07 8.84 1.88
CA ASN A 48 7.62 7.52 1.57
C ASN A 48 8.79 7.20 2.50
N GLU A 49 9.70 8.16 2.69
CA GLU A 49 10.87 8.00 3.55
C GLU A 49 10.45 7.73 4.99
N GLN A 50 9.52 8.51 5.55
CA GLN A 50 9.02 8.29 6.91
C GLN A 50 8.37 6.92 7.09
N VAL A 51 7.50 6.50 6.17
CA VAL A 51 6.84 5.19 6.25
C VAL A 51 7.86 4.07 6.12
N ARG A 52 8.79 4.16 5.16
CA ARG A 52 9.86 3.18 4.96
C ARG A 52 10.74 3.06 6.20
N ASP A 53 11.19 4.18 6.74
CA ASP A 53 12.15 4.20 7.85
C ASP A 53 11.46 3.74 9.14
N TRP A 54 10.17 4.05 9.32
CA TRP A 54 9.36 3.51 10.41
C TRP A 54 9.24 1.97 10.31
N PHE A 55 8.92 1.42 9.13
CA PHE A 55 8.84 -0.04 8.96
C PHE A 55 10.18 -0.73 9.18
N LYS A 56 11.30 -0.11 8.75
CA LYS A 56 12.64 -0.63 9.05
C LYS A 56 12.93 -0.68 10.55
N GLN A 57 12.54 0.35 11.29
CA GLN A 57 12.68 0.37 12.74
C GLN A 57 11.81 -0.69 13.41
N ALA A 58 10.56 -0.84 12.96
CA ALA A 58 9.65 -1.88 13.43
C ALA A 58 10.24 -3.29 13.20
N GLU A 59 10.77 -3.56 12.00
CA GLU A 59 11.41 -4.85 11.69
C GLU A 59 12.67 -5.08 12.56
N ALA A 60 13.52 -4.05 12.74
CA ALA A 60 14.72 -4.12 13.57
C ALA A 60 14.41 -4.35 15.07
N GLN A 61 13.24 -3.92 15.53
CA GLN A 61 12.76 -4.13 16.90
C GLN A 61 11.88 -5.38 17.03
N ASN A 62 11.85 -6.26 16.01
CA ASN A 62 10.99 -7.46 15.97
C ASN A 62 9.51 -7.15 16.25
N TRP A 63 9.03 -6.00 15.79
CA TRP A 63 7.65 -5.51 15.95
C TRP A 63 7.19 -5.40 17.42
N GLN A 64 8.12 -5.25 18.36
CA GLN A 64 7.81 -5.19 19.78
C GLN A 64 6.93 -3.97 20.11
N GLY A 65 5.76 -4.22 20.71
CA GLY A 65 4.83 -3.17 21.12
C GLY A 65 4.03 -2.54 19.96
N ILE A 66 4.04 -3.15 18.78
CA ILE A 66 3.31 -2.69 17.60
C ILE A 66 2.20 -3.69 17.30
N GLU A 67 0.96 -3.21 17.23
CA GLU A 67 -0.17 -3.99 16.74
C GLU A 67 -0.21 -3.92 15.21
N TYR A 68 -0.04 -5.06 14.54
CA TYR A 68 -0.07 -5.14 13.09
C TYR A 68 -0.93 -6.33 12.65
N SER A 69 -1.52 -6.22 11.46
CA SER A 69 -2.05 -7.37 10.73
C SER A 69 -0.99 -7.84 9.73
N TYR A 70 -0.87 -9.16 9.59
CA TYR A 70 0.09 -9.81 8.72
C TYR A 70 -0.60 -10.85 7.85
N HIS A 71 -0.23 -10.91 6.58
CA HIS A 71 -0.70 -11.92 5.65
C HIS A 71 0.43 -12.31 4.69
N GLU A 72 0.65 -13.61 4.55
CA GLU A 72 1.62 -14.18 3.62
C GLU A 72 0.92 -15.07 2.61
N LYS A 73 1.34 -14.95 1.34
CA LYS A 73 0.92 -15.85 0.27
C LYS A 73 2.10 -16.23 -0.58
N THR A 74 2.28 -17.52 -0.78
CA THR A 74 3.24 -18.06 -1.74
C THR A 74 2.50 -18.61 -2.95
N GLU A 75 2.92 -18.20 -4.13
CA GLU A 75 2.32 -18.66 -5.38
C GLU A 75 3.37 -19.25 -6.30
N LYS A 76 3.03 -20.41 -6.86
CA LYS A 76 3.86 -21.12 -7.80
C LYS A 76 3.44 -20.76 -9.22
N GLY A 77 4.31 -20.03 -9.92
CA GLY A 77 4.27 -19.92 -11.37
C GLY A 77 5.04 -21.08 -12.03
N HIS A 78 5.00 -21.14 -13.36
CA HIS A 78 5.67 -22.19 -14.14
C HIS A 78 7.17 -22.31 -13.86
N TYR A 79 7.86 -21.17 -13.64
CA TYR A 79 9.32 -21.12 -13.42
C TYR A 79 9.73 -20.26 -12.21
N ARG A 80 8.76 -19.80 -11.41
CA ARG A 80 8.97 -18.83 -10.34
C ARG A 80 8.13 -19.18 -9.12
N LEU A 81 8.69 -19.03 -7.93
CA LEU A 81 7.93 -18.96 -6.68
C LEU A 81 7.87 -17.50 -6.26
N ASP A 82 6.68 -16.91 -6.17
CA ASP A 82 6.48 -15.56 -5.65
C ASP A 82 5.98 -15.69 -4.21
N ASN A 83 6.84 -15.38 -3.24
CA ASN A 83 6.42 -15.22 -1.86
C ASN A 83 6.13 -13.73 -1.63
N ARG A 84 4.90 -13.43 -1.20
CA ARG A 84 4.45 -12.07 -0.89
C ARG A 84 3.97 -12.00 0.54
N GLN A 85 4.54 -11.07 1.27
CA GLN A 85 4.24 -10.81 2.66
C GLN A 85 3.71 -9.37 2.77
N VAL A 86 2.60 -9.20 3.48
CA VAL A 86 1.91 -7.92 3.64
C VAL A 86 1.77 -7.64 5.13
N TRP A 87 2.15 -6.44 5.55
CA TRP A 87 1.95 -5.92 6.90
C TRP A 87 1.11 -4.65 6.80
N THR A 88 0.12 -4.52 7.67
CA THR A 88 -0.66 -3.28 7.80
C THR A 88 -0.63 -2.80 9.24
N VAL A 89 -0.41 -1.52 9.43
CA VAL A 89 -0.37 -0.87 10.74
C VAL A 89 -1.27 0.35 10.72
N SER A 90 -1.98 0.57 11.83
CA SER A 90 -2.78 1.77 12.01
C SER A 90 -1.89 3.01 12.07
N VAL A 91 -2.28 4.07 11.35
CA VAL A 91 -1.54 5.34 11.34
C VAL A 91 -1.40 5.95 12.74
N ASN A 92 -2.29 5.60 13.67
CA ASN A 92 -2.25 6.08 15.06
C ASN A 92 -1.05 5.56 15.87
N GLN A 93 -0.41 4.48 15.41
CA GLN A 93 0.80 3.94 16.02
C GLN A 93 2.09 4.57 15.47
N LEU A 94 1.98 5.41 14.43
CA LEU A 94 3.10 6.11 13.81
C LEU A 94 3.21 7.54 14.36
N PRO A 95 4.42 8.11 14.41
CA PRO A 95 4.58 9.56 14.53
C PRO A 95 3.86 10.30 13.39
N PRO A 96 3.48 11.58 13.59
CA PRO A 96 2.79 12.35 12.58
C PRO A 96 3.48 12.33 11.22
N LEU A 97 2.75 11.87 10.22
CA LEU A 97 3.27 11.72 8.85
C LEU A 97 3.27 13.06 8.12
N HIS A 98 4.19 13.21 7.17
CA HIS A 98 4.29 14.41 6.35
C HIS A 98 2.99 14.64 5.58
N ARG A 99 2.36 15.80 5.84
CA ARG A 99 1.06 16.19 5.26
C ARG A 99 -0.06 15.19 5.57
N GLN A 100 -0.01 14.49 6.72
CA GLN A 100 -1.04 13.53 7.15
C GLN A 100 -2.47 14.10 7.00
N ASN A 101 -2.70 15.34 7.44
CA ASN A 101 -4.00 16.01 7.37
C ASN A 101 -4.51 16.26 5.94
N GLN A 102 -3.65 16.15 4.92
CA GLN A 102 -4.06 16.28 3.52
C GLN A 102 -4.63 14.97 2.96
N TRP A 103 -4.36 13.84 3.61
CA TRP A 103 -4.86 12.52 3.25
C TRP A 103 -6.14 12.25 4.04
N LEU A 104 -7.26 12.71 3.48
CA LEU A 104 -8.57 12.54 4.12
C LEU A 104 -8.84 11.05 4.37
N GLY A 105 -9.28 10.71 5.57
CA GLY A 105 -9.60 9.33 5.95
C GLY A 105 -8.41 8.37 6.02
N LEU A 106 -7.15 8.86 6.02
CA LEU A 106 -5.97 8.02 6.19
C LEU A 106 -6.05 7.25 7.50
N ALA A 107 -6.04 5.93 7.40
CA ALA A 107 -6.23 5.02 8.52
C ALA A 107 -5.02 4.09 8.71
N THR A 108 -4.37 3.67 7.62
CA THR A 108 -3.34 2.64 7.67
C THR A 108 -2.16 2.91 6.74
N VAL A 109 -1.00 2.38 7.15
CA VAL A 109 0.19 2.22 6.31
C VAL A 109 0.42 0.74 6.05
N VAL A 110 0.91 0.44 4.86
CA VAL A 110 1.11 -0.94 4.39
C VAL A 110 2.52 -1.13 3.89
N MET A 111 3.14 -2.24 4.26
CA MET A 111 4.37 -2.73 3.65
C MET A 111 4.08 -4.03 2.92
N VAL A 112 4.52 -4.12 1.66
CA VAL A 112 4.51 -5.34 0.87
C VAL A 112 5.94 -5.72 0.55
N LYS A 113 6.35 -6.91 1.03
CA LYS A 113 7.63 -7.53 0.72
C LYS A 113 7.37 -8.64 -0.29
N SER A 114 8.02 -8.56 -1.44
CA SER A 114 7.93 -9.60 -2.47
C SER A 114 9.30 -10.22 -2.68
N LYS A 115 9.36 -11.55 -2.60
CA LYS A 115 10.56 -12.36 -2.79
C LYS A 115 10.33 -13.35 -3.94
N PRO A 116 10.35 -12.89 -5.21
CA PRO A 116 10.40 -13.79 -6.34
C PRO A 116 11.69 -14.61 -6.33
N GLN A 117 11.53 -15.93 -6.36
CA GLN A 117 12.61 -16.90 -6.51
C GLN A 117 12.62 -17.46 -7.93
N PHE A 118 13.74 -17.28 -8.61
CA PHE A 118 14.05 -17.84 -9.93
C PHE A 118 15.26 -18.77 -9.80
N GLY A 119 15.02 -20.07 -9.62
CA GLY A 119 16.08 -21.04 -9.32
C GLY A 119 16.86 -20.65 -8.07
N HIS A 120 18.15 -20.30 -8.24
CA HIS A 120 19.05 -19.85 -7.17
C HIS A 120 19.07 -18.33 -6.93
N LYS A 121 18.39 -17.54 -7.77
CA LYS A 121 18.32 -16.07 -7.61
C LYS A 121 17.07 -15.69 -6.84
N THR A 122 17.26 -14.96 -5.76
CA THR A 122 16.17 -14.32 -5.00
C THR A 122 16.37 -12.81 -5.07
N THR A 123 15.35 -12.10 -5.50
CA THR A 123 15.32 -10.63 -5.40
C THR A 123 14.29 -10.26 -4.36
N GLU A 124 14.65 -9.41 -3.42
CA GLU A 124 13.71 -8.88 -2.43
C GLU A 124 13.34 -7.45 -2.83
N THR A 125 12.04 -7.19 -2.90
CA THR A 125 11.51 -5.86 -3.21
C THR A 125 10.52 -5.44 -2.14
N PHE A 126 10.60 -4.18 -1.73
CA PHE A 126 9.70 -3.58 -0.75
C PHE A 126 8.88 -2.49 -1.43
N ARG A 127 7.58 -2.49 -1.16
CA ARG A 127 6.64 -1.46 -1.60
C ARG A 127 5.84 -0.98 -0.41
N TYR A 128 5.61 0.33 -0.34
CA TYR A 128 4.93 0.96 0.77
C TYR A 128 3.66 1.63 0.26
N TYR A 129 2.59 1.59 1.04
CA TYR A 129 1.30 2.19 0.68
C TYR A 129 0.72 2.95 1.87
N ILE A 130 -0.17 3.89 1.54
CA ILE A 130 -1.11 4.50 2.49
C ILE A 130 -2.54 4.10 2.11
N SER A 131 -3.41 3.94 3.10
CA SER A 131 -4.80 3.56 2.84
C SER A 131 -5.77 4.19 3.81
N SER A 132 -7.00 4.41 3.33
CA SER A 132 -8.15 4.72 4.16
C SER A 132 -8.85 3.50 4.76
N LEU A 133 -8.46 2.29 4.34
CA LEU A 133 -9.02 1.05 4.86
C LEU A 133 -8.49 0.74 6.26
N PRO A 134 -9.28 0.07 7.12
CA PRO A 134 -8.81 -0.43 8.41
C PRO A 134 -7.70 -1.49 8.22
N THR A 135 -6.95 -1.77 9.29
CA THR A 135 -5.85 -2.74 9.28
C THR A 135 -6.36 -4.14 8.98
N ASP A 136 -6.04 -4.64 7.79
CA ASP A 136 -6.39 -5.98 7.31
C ASP A 136 -5.42 -6.34 6.17
N ALA A 137 -4.38 -7.10 6.51
CA ALA A 137 -3.32 -7.42 5.55
C ALA A 137 -3.80 -8.31 4.38
N GLU A 138 -4.81 -9.15 4.60
CA GLU A 138 -5.39 -9.99 3.55
C GLU A 138 -6.16 -9.14 2.54
N ARG A 139 -7.06 -8.26 3.03
CA ARG A 139 -7.81 -7.34 2.18
C ARG A 139 -6.89 -6.42 1.38
N HIS A 140 -5.85 -5.89 2.00
CA HIS A 140 -4.85 -5.09 1.30
C HIS A 140 -4.08 -5.90 0.27
N SER A 141 -3.67 -7.13 0.58
CA SER A 141 -3.01 -8.03 -0.36
C SER A 141 -3.87 -8.26 -1.60
N HIS A 142 -5.17 -8.50 -1.43
CA HIS A 142 -6.12 -8.69 -2.52
C HIS A 142 -6.24 -7.44 -3.39
N VAL A 143 -6.51 -6.28 -2.78
CA VAL A 143 -6.66 -4.99 -3.48
C VAL A 143 -5.40 -4.64 -4.27
N ILE A 144 -4.23 -4.72 -3.63
CA ILE A 144 -2.95 -4.43 -4.27
C ILE A 144 -2.74 -5.39 -5.44
N ARG A 145 -2.97 -6.69 -5.24
CA ARG A 145 -2.79 -7.67 -6.31
C ARG A 145 -3.68 -7.40 -7.53
N SER A 146 -4.94 -7.05 -7.31
CA SER A 146 -5.86 -6.71 -8.41
C SER A 146 -5.34 -5.54 -9.25
N HIS A 147 -4.73 -4.53 -8.61
CA HIS A 147 -4.05 -3.44 -9.32
C HIS A 147 -2.90 -3.94 -10.20
N TRP A 148 -1.98 -4.74 -9.63
CA TRP A 148 -0.84 -5.31 -10.37
C TRP A 148 -1.26 -6.17 -11.56
N SER A 149 -2.39 -6.89 -11.45
CA SER A 149 -2.89 -7.72 -12.54
C SER A 149 -3.31 -6.87 -13.74
N ILE A 150 -3.94 -5.71 -13.50
CA ILE A 150 -4.38 -4.80 -14.55
C ILE A 150 -3.18 -4.17 -15.27
N GLU A 151 -2.17 -3.72 -14.52
CA GLU A 151 -0.96 -3.14 -15.10
C GLU A 151 -0.16 -4.15 -15.95
N ASN A 152 -0.10 -5.42 -15.53
CA ASN A 152 0.58 -6.47 -16.31
C ASN A 152 -0.23 -6.95 -17.54
N SER A 153 -1.55 -6.75 -17.56
CA SER A 153 -2.39 -7.11 -18.72
C SER A 153 -2.39 -6.03 -19.82
N LEU A 154 -1.94 -4.82 -19.52
CA LEU A 154 -1.83 -3.71 -20.47
C LEU A 154 -0.43 -3.59 -21.11
N HIS A 155 0.42 -4.60 -20.92
CA HIS A 155 1.80 -4.68 -21.43
C HIS A 155 1.97 -5.89 -22.35
#